data_AF-A0A967Z399-F1
#
_entry.id   AF-A0A967Z399-F1
#
_cell.length_a   1.000
_cell.length_b   1.000
_cell.length_c   1.000
_cell.angle_alpha   90.00
_cell.angle_beta   90.00
_cell.angle_gamma   90.00
#
_symmetry.space_group_name_H-M   'P 1'
#
loop_
_entity.id
_entity.type
_entity.pdbx_description
1 polymer ?
#
loop_
_entity_poly.entity_id
_entity_poly.type
_entity_poly.pdbx_seq_one_letter_code
_entity_poly.pdbx_strand_id
1 'polypeptide(L)'
;MNAKRSLVLLMVTIAIFLLNARATPCTCKPPVPPTQELERSDAVFAGKVVNIKLDSVENGRQIHRVQFLVDRYWKGFSDDTITVNTDKPTGANCGFYFDPDSSYLVY
;
A
#
# COMPACT_ATOMS: atom_id res chain seq x y z
N MET A 1 -2.78 -32.44 -42.12
CA MET A 1 -2.28 -32.15 -40.77
C MET A 1 -2.51 -33.40 -39.92
N ASN A 2 -1.45 -34.12 -39.54
CA ASN A 2 -1.56 -35.48 -39.00
C ASN A 2 -2.33 -35.48 -37.66
N ALA A 3 -3.39 -36.28 -37.56
CA ALA A 3 -4.25 -36.38 -36.36
C ALA A 3 -3.46 -36.59 -35.05
N LYS A 4 -2.33 -37.32 -35.13
CA LYS A 4 -1.39 -37.51 -34.00
C LYS A 4 -0.73 -36.21 -33.53
N ARG A 5 -0.36 -35.31 -34.45
CA ARG A 5 0.19 -33.98 -34.11
C ARG A 5 -0.87 -33.09 -33.46
N SER A 6 -2.11 -33.17 -33.94
CA SER A 6 -3.24 -32.42 -33.37
C SER A 6 -3.58 -32.86 -31.95
N LEU A 7 -3.51 -34.18 -31.67
CA LEU A 7 -3.76 -34.75 -30.34
C LEU A 7 -2.68 -34.35 -29.33
N VAL A 8 -1.41 -34.35 -29.74
CA VAL A 8 -0.29 -33.93 -28.89
C VAL A 8 -0.39 -32.44 -28.54
N LEU A 9 -0.72 -31.59 -29.52
CA LEU A 9 -0.95 -30.16 -29.29
C LEU A 9 -2.10 -29.93 -28.30
N LEU A 10 -3.19 -30.69 -28.40
CA LEU A 10 -4.32 -30.61 -27.47
C LEU A 10 -3.93 -31.05 -26.05
N MET A 11 -3.13 -32.11 -25.91
CA MET A 11 -2.67 -32.55 -24.58
C MET A 11 -1.72 -31.54 -23.93
N VAL A 12 -0.85 -30.89 -24.70
CA VAL A 12 0.08 -29.86 -24.19
C VAL A 12 -0.68 -28.61 -23.73
N THR A 13 -1.69 -28.15 -24.47
CA THR A 13 -2.50 -27.00 -24.04
C THR A 13 -3.30 -27.31 -22.77
N ILE A 14 -3.89 -28.50 -22.66
CA ILE A 14 -4.59 -28.94 -21.44
C ILE A 14 -3.63 -28.98 -20.25
N ALA A 15 -2.42 -29.52 -20.43
CA ALA A 15 -1.42 -29.53 -19.36
C ALA A 15 -1.05 -28.11 -18.88
N ILE A 16 -0.84 -27.15 -19.80
CA ILE A 16 -0.54 -25.75 -19.45
C ILE A 16 -1.70 -25.12 -18.66
N PHE A 17 -2.95 -25.37 -19.04
CA PHE A 17 -4.11 -24.86 -18.31
C PHE A 17 -4.24 -25.45 -16.90
N LEU A 18 -3.82 -26.70 -16.70
CA LEU A 18 -3.82 -27.37 -15.39
C LEU A 18 -2.68 -26.90 -14.48
N LEU A 19 -1.60 -26.32 -15.04
CA LEU A 19 -0.48 -25.77 -14.27
C LEU A 19 -0.68 -24.31 -13.84
N ASN A 20 -1.87 -23.73 -13.99
CA ASN A 20 -2.15 -22.38 -13.51
C ASN A 20 -2.02 -22.32 -11.96
N ALA A 21 -0.85 -21.92 -11.49
CA ALA A 21 -0.58 -21.62 -10.10
C ALA A 21 -1.47 -20.44 -9.68
N ARG A 22 -2.23 -20.62 -8.60
CA ARG A 22 -3.06 -19.55 -8.03
C ARG A 22 -2.13 -18.48 -7.47
N ALA A 23 -2.06 -17.31 -8.13
CA ALA A 23 -1.46 -16.13 -7.52
C ALA A 23 -2.44 -15.57 -6.48
N THR A 24 -2.04 -15.56 -5.21
CA THR A 24 -2.81 -14.85 -4.17
C THR A 24 -2.60 -13.35 -4.35
N PRO A 25 -3.65 -12.53 -4.44
CA PRO A 25 -3.48 -11.09 -4.46
C PRO A 25 -2.87 -10.63 -3.14
N CYS A 26 -2.13 -9.51 -3.16
CA CYS A 26 -1.66 -8.87 -1.94
C CYS A 26 -2.86 -8.48 -1.08
N THR A 27 -2.91 -8.95 0.17
CA THR A 27 -3.87 -8.49 1.17
C THR A 27 -3.17 -7.54 2.13
N CYS A 28 -3.72 -6.34 2.30
CA CYS A 28 -3.16 -5.40 3.27
C CYS A 28 -3.35 -5.91 4.69
N LYS A 29 -2.37 -5.60 5.54
CA LYS A 29 -2.41 -6.00 6.94
C LYS A 29 -3.54 -5.24 7.64
N PRO A 30 -4.46 -5.92 8.35
CA PRO A 30 -5.49 -5.24 9.10
C PRO A 30 -4.87 -4.44 10.26
N PRO A 31 -5.49 -3.33 10.68
CA PRO A 31 -5.05 -2.59 11.86
C PRO A 31 -5.17 -3.45 13.11
N VAL A 32 -4.22 -3.32 14.04
CA VAL A 32 -4.29 -3.94 15.36
C VAL A 32 -4.79 -2.92 16.40
N PRO A 33 -5.05 -3.30 17.67
CA PRO A 33 -5.48 -2.35 18.68
C PRO A 33 -4.51 -1.16 18.81
N PRO A 34 -5.01 0.06 19.10
CA PRO A 34 -4.19 1.27 19.18
C PRO A 34 -2.95 1.18 20.07
N THR A 35 -3.03 0.44 21.18
CA THR A 35 -1.90 0.23 22.08
C THR A 35 -0.77 -0.57 21.44
N GLN A 36 -1.12 -1.58 20.63
CA GLN A 36 -0.14 -2.37 19.89
C GLN A 36 0.44 -1.61 18.69
N GLU A 37 -0.36 -0.75 18.03
CA GLU A 37 0.16 0.16 17.01
C GLU A 37 1.17 1.14 17.64
N LEU A 38 0.82 1.77 18.76
CA LEU A 38 1.71 2.66 19.51
C LEU A 38 3.06 2.01 19.87
N GLU A 39 3.02 0.75 20.32
CA GLU A 39 4.24 0.00 20.68
C GLU A 39 5.14 -0.26 19.47
N ARG A 40 4.56 -0.65 18.32
CA ARG A 40 5.33 -1.07 17.13
C ARG A 40 5.69 0.06 16.16
N SER A 41 5.05 1.21 16.25
CA SER A 41 5.27 2.35 15.37
C SER A 41 6.52 3.14 15.71
N ASP A 42 7.21 3.67 14.70
CA ASP A 42 8.39 4.52 14.93
C ASP A 42 8.02 5.95 15.34
N ALA A 43 6.85 6.44 14.88
CA ALA A 43 6.34 7.78 15.21
C ALA A 43 4.83 7.74 15.45
N VAL A 44 4.34 8.52 16.43
CA VAL A 44 2.90 8.65 16.68
C VAL A 44 2.58 10.12 16.94
N PHE A 45 1.69 10.69 16.12
CA PHE A 45 1.34 12.10 16.18
C PHE A 45 -0.10 12.35 15.69
N ALA A 46 -0.64 13.50 16.07
CA ALA A 46 -1.91 14.01 15.59
C ALA A 46 -1.64 15.31 14.85
N GLY A 47 -2.26 15.47 13.69
CA GLY A 47 -2.06 16.66 12.88
C GLY A 47 -3.07 16.77 11.75
N LYS A 48 -3.13 17.97 11.17
CA LYS A 48 -4.00 18.30 10.05
C LYS A 48 -3.24 18.17 8.73
N VAL A 49 -3.85 17.54 7.75
CA VAL A 49 -3.32 17.51 6.38
C VAL A 49 -3.35 18.91 5.79
N VAL A 50 -2.17 19.43 5.42
CA VAL A 50 -2.02 20.76 4.80
C VAL A 50 -1.60 20.69 3.34
N ASN A 51 -1.09 19.55 2.88
CA ASN A 51 -0.70 19.35 1.49
C ASN A 51 -0.68 17.87 1.11
N ILE A 52 -1.09 17.54 -0.11
CA ILE A 52 -0.96 16.20 -0.69
C ILE A 52 -0.33 16.37 -2.07
N LYS A 53 0.87 15.83 -2.24
CA LYS A 53 1.55 15.83 -3.53
C LYS A 53 1.69 14.42 -4.08
N LEU A 54 1.38 14.29 -5.38
CA LEU A 54 1.64 13.08 -6.14
C LEU A 54 3.09 13.07 -6.60
N ASP A 55 4.00 12.89 -5.65
CA ASP A 55 5.40 13.04 -5.96
C ASP A 55 6.04 11.69 -6.21
N SER A 56 6.37 11.50 -7.48
CA SER A 56 7.35 10.57 -8.01
C SER A 56 6.97 9.09 -8.09
N VAL A 57 7.57 8.47 -9.10
CA VAL A 57 7.63 7.03 -9.25
C VAL A 57 8.94 6.58 -8.62
N GLU A 58 8.87 5.91 -7.47
CA GLU A 58 10.03 5.36 -6.77
C GLU A 58 9.99 3.85 -6.89
N ASN A 59 11.04 3.24 -7.47
CA ASN A 59 11.10 1.78 -7.70
C ASN A 59 9.86 1.21 -8.43
N GLY A 60 9.29 1.98 -9.37
CA GLY A 60 8.08 1.59 -10.10
C GLY A 60 6.77 1.79 -9.34
N ARG A 61 6.80 2.35 -8.12
CA ARG A 61 5.62 2.63 -7.29
C ARG A 61 5.29 4.12 -7.32
N GLN A 62 4.01 4.44 -7.44
CA GLN A 62 3.54 5.83 -7.31
C GLN A 62 3.38 6.16 -5.83
N ILE A 63 4.13 7.15 -5.34
CA ILE A 63 4.13 7.56 -3.94
C ILE A 63 3.35 8.88 -3.79
N HIS A 64 2.50 8.94 -2.77
CA HIS A 64 1.86 10.14 -2.26
C HIS A 64 2.66 10.66 -1.08
N ARG A 65 3.02 11.94 -1.12
CA ARG A 65 3.61 12.64 0.03
C ARG A 65 2.55 13.54 0.66
N VAL A 66 2.25 13.26 1.92
CA VAL A 66 1.20 13.95 2.67
C VAL A 66 1.86 14.73 3.78
N GLN A 67 1.73 16.05 3.74
CA GLN A 67 2.29 16.94 4.76
C GLN A 67 1.23 17.25 5.80
N PHE A 68 1.63 17.10 7.06
CA PHE A 68 0.83 17.38 8.24
C PHE A 68 1.40 18.57 8.99
N LEU A 69 0.55 19.49 9.40
CA LEU A 69 0.84 20.40 10.50
C LEU A 69 0.51 19.65 11.80
N VAL A 70 1.49 19.50 12.68
CA VAL A 70 1.39 18.64 13.86
C VAL A 70 0.82 19.40 15.05
N ASP A 71 -0.25 18.86 15.65
CA ASP A 71 -0.91 19.42 16.84
C ASP A 71 -0.34 18.80 18.13
N ARG A 72 0.02 17.51 18.08
CA ARG A 72 0.52 16.74 19.24
C ARG A 72 1.36 15.56 18.80
N TYR A 73 2.42 15.25 19.56
CA TYR A 73 3.25 14.06 19.37
C TYR A 73 3.26 13.18 20.63
N TRP A 74 3.44 11.87 20.44
CA TRP A 74 3.57 10.88 21.51
C TRP A 74 4.80 9.99 21.39
N LYS A 75 5.32 9.77 20.16
CA LYS A 75 6.48 8.91 19.91
C LYS A 75 7.24 9.37 18.67
N GLY A 76 8.55 9.14 18.64
CA GLY A 76 9.42 9.48 17.53
C GLY A 76 9.93 10.92 17.60
N PHE A 77 9.83 11.63 16.49
CA PHE A 77 10.38 12.97 16.32
C PHE A 77 9.35 14.05 16.63
N SER A 78 9.80 15.20 17.13
CA SER A 78 8.97 16.37 17.39
C SER A 78 9.31 17.48 16.39
N ASP A 79 8.46 17.61 15.36
CA ASP A 79 8.54 18.68 14.36
C ASP A 79 7.15 19.28 14.15
N ASP A 80 7.09 20.58 13.87
CA ASP A 80 5.83 21.28 13.58
C ASP A 80 5.18 20.78 12.28
N THR A 81 5.98 20.23 11.37
CA THR A 81 5.50 19.68 10.09
C THR A 81 6.13 18.31 9.81
N ILE A 82 5.30 17.31 9.55
CA ILE A 82 5.73 15.95 9.21
C ILE A 82 5.24 15.58 7.82
N THR A 83 6.09 14.92 7.02
CA THR A 83 5.69 14.35 5.72
C THR A 83 5.58 12.83 5.83
N VAL A 84 4.39 12.29 5.53
CA VAL A 84 4.12 10.86 5.45
C VAL A 84 4.13 10.43 3.98
N ASN A 85 4.91 9.41 3.66
CA ASN A 85 4.92 8.78 2.34
C ASN A 85 4.01 7.56 2.38
N THR A 86 3.04 7.49 1.47
CA THR A 86 2.15 6.33 1.31
C THR A 86 2.04 5.99 -0.17
N ASP A 87 1.75 4.73 -0.51
CA ASP A 87 1.46 4.41 -1.91
C ASP A 87 0.21 5.13 -2.39
N LYS A 88 0.10 5.30 -3.70
CA LYS A 88 -1.16 5.70 -4.31
C LYS A 88 -2.28 4.73 -3.92
N PRO A 89 -3.42 5.21 -3.40
CA PRO A 89 -4.54 4.37 -2.98
C PRO A 89 -5.31 3.85 -4.21
N THR A 90 -4.72 2.91 -4.95
CA THR A 90 -5.32 2.26 -6.13
C THR A 90 -5.95 0.90 -5.81
N GLY A 91 -5.87 0.43 -4.56
CA GLY A 91 -6.31 -0.90 -4.14
C GLY A 91 -5.34 -2.04 -4.53
N ALA A 92 -4.43 -1.81 -5.48
CA ALA A 92 -3.35 -2.74 -5.80
C ALA A 92 -2.19 -2.67 -4.78
N ASN A 93 -2.05 -1.51 -4.13
CA ASN A 93 -1.06 -1.24 -3.10
C ASN A 93 -1.77 -0.79 -1.81
N CYS A 94 -1.15 -1.01 -0.65
CA CYS A 94 -1.68 -0.64 0.67
C CYS A 94 -1.58 0.85 0.98
N GLY A 95 -1.83 1.68 -0.04
CA GLY A 95 -1.89 3.12 0.06
C GLY A 95 -3.12 3.58 0.83
N PHE A 96 -2.95 4.60 1.65
CA PHE A 96 -4.04 5.22 2.40
C PHE A 96 -4.52 6.49 1.71
N TYR A 97 -5.85 6.70 1.67
CA TYR A 97 -6.43 7.92 1.15
C TYR A 97 -6.57 8.94 2.27
N PHE A 98 -5.86 10.06 2.17
CA PHE A 98 -5.98 11.19 3.07
C PHE A 98 -6.88 12.26 2.46
N ASP A 99 -7.81 12.78 3.25
CA ASP A 99 -8.65 13.91 2.91
C ASP A 99 -7.88 15.21 3.19
N PRO A 100 -7.84 16.15 2.24
CA PRO A 100 -7.34 17.50 2.49
C PRO A 100 -8.06 18.14 3.68
N ASP A 101 -7.34 18.96 4.44
CA ASP A 101 -7.86 19.71 5.59
C ASP A 101 -8.44 18.86 6.75
N SER A 102 -8.27 17.55 6.72
CA SER A 102 -8.72 16.66 7.80
C SER A 102 -7.61 16.39 8.81
N SER A 103 -8.01 16.20 10.07
CA SER A 103 -7.11 15.84 11.17
C SER A 103 -7.07 14.32 11.36
N TYR A 104 -5.87 13.78 11.55
CA TYR A 104 -5.64 12.36 11.73
C TYR A 104 -4.78 12.10 12.96
N LEU A 105 -4.98 10.93 13.56
CA LEU A 105 -4.01 10.30 14.46
C LEU A 105 -3.24 9.28 13.65
N VAL A 106 -1.95 9.55 13.44
CA VAL A 106 -1.03 8.73 12.66
C VAL A 106 -0.19 7.90 13.61
N TYR A 107 -0.08 6.60 13.28
CA TYR A 107 0.81 5.62 13.89
C TYR A 107 1.80 5.16 12.82
#